data_AF-A0A949UL48-F1
#
_entry.id   AF-A0A949UL48-F1
#
_cell.length_a   1.000
_cell.length_b   1.000
_cell.length_c   1.000
_cell.angle_alpha   90.00
_cell.angle_beta   90.00
_cell.angle_gamma   90.00
#
_symmetry.space_group_name_H-M   'P 1'
#
loop_
_entity.id
_entity.type
_entity.pdbx_description
1 polymer ?
#
loop_
_entity_poly.entity_id
_entity_poly.type
_entity_poly.pdbx_seq_one_letter_code
_entity_poly.pdbx_strand_id
1 'polypeptide(L)'
;MTENFAIGDKALLLDSKKRRYLIDLASDGEFHSHAGFVSHADIIGQREGVFLKSTKGSEYIALRPTLEDFVVEMPRGAQVIYPKDLGPICMLADIGPGVRVFESGVGSGALSMTMLRYGADIVGYEVREDFANRARK
;
A
#
# COMPACT_ATOMS: atom_id res chain seq x y z
N MET A 1 5.37 -18.36 7.70
CA MET A 1 6.53 -18.17 6.81
C MET A 1 6.07 -17.24 5.71
N THR A 2 6.80 -16.16 5.42
CA THR A 2 6.43 -15.26 4.31
C THR A 2 6.57 -16.02 2.99
N GLU A 3 5.46 -16.12 2.27
CA GLU A 3 5.38 -16.77 0.97
C GLU A 3 6.16 -15.97 -0.08
N ASN A 4 6.60 -16.67 -1.13
CA ASN A 4 7.24 -16.03 -2.28
C ASN A 4 6.27 -15.01 -2.92
N PHE A 5 6.81 -13.98 -3.54
CA PHE A 5 6.01 -13.04 -4.32
C PHE A 5 5.28 -13.76 -5.45
N ALA A 6 4.01 -13.41 -5.64
CA ALA A 6 3.17 -13.94 -6.71
C ALA A 6 2.65 -12.82 -7.62
N ILE A 7 2.11 -13.20 -8.77
CA ILE A 7 1.36 -12.27 -9.63
C ILE A 7 0.15 -11.74 -8.85
N GLY A 8 -0.10 -10.44 -8.94
CA GLY A 8 -1.15 -9.75 -8.20
C GLY A 8 -0.75 -9.28 -6.80
N ASP A 9 0.41 -9.70 -6.29
CA ASP A 9 0.95 -9.14 -5.04
C ASP A 9 1.37 -7.68 -5.23
N LYS A 10 1.22 -6.89 -4.18
CA LYS A 10 1.91 -5.60 -4.07
C LYS A 10 3.34 -5.82 -3.58
N ALA A 11 4.28 -5.12 -4.21
CA ALA A 11 5.67 -5.05 -3.77
C ALA A 11 6.09 -3.60 -3.55
N LEU A 12 6.92 -3.38 -2.54
CA LEU A 12 7.59 -2.12 -2.28
C LEU A 12 9.05 -2.24 -2.69
N LEU A 13 9.47 -1.47 -3.68
CA LEU A 13 10.89 -1.35 -4.03
C LEU A 13 11.50 -0.20 -3.22
N LEU A 14 12.53 -0.52 -2.45
CA LEU A 14 13.37 0.47 -1.79
C LEU A 14 14.70 0.59 -2.52
N ASP A 15 15.08 1.80 -2.89
CA ASP A 15 16.40 2.04 -3.48
C ASP A 15 17.47 2.35 -2.41
N SER A 16 18.71 2.52 -2.86
CA SER A 16 19.84 2.88 -1.99
C SER A 16 19.69 4.21 -1.25
N LYS A 17 18.80 5.10 -1.72
CA LYS A 17 18.45 6.38 -1.08
C LYS A 17 17.22 6.27 -0.20
N LYS A 18 16.70 5.06 0.03
CA LYS A 18 15.47 4.77 0.78
C LYS A 18 14.21 5.39 0.18
N ARG A 19 14.23 5.72 -1.12
CA ARG A 19 13.01 6.09 -1.86
C ARG A 19 12.17 4.84 -2.04
N ARG A 20 10.85 5.01 -1.91
CA ARG A 20 9.88 3.92 -1.93
C ARG A 20 9.09 3.96 -3.22
N TYR A 21 8.82 2.79 -3.78
CA TYR A 21 8.03 2.65 -4.98
C TYR A 21 7.08 1.46 -4.80
N LEU A 22 5.79 1.75 -4.67
CA LEU A 22 4.76 0.72 -4.58
C LEU A 22 4.35 0.29 -5.98
N ILE A 23 4.42 -1.02 -6.25
CA ILE A 23 4.09 -1.60 -7.55
C ILE A 23 3.14 -2.79 -7.38
N ASP A 24 2.33 -3.04 -8.40
CA ASP A 24 1.52 -4.24 -8.56
C ASP A 24 2.26 -5.24 -9.46
N LEU A 25 2.54 -6.45 -8.95
CA LEU A 25 3.26 -7.46 -9.71
C LEU A 25 2.38 -8.09 -10.80
N ALA A 26 2.95 -8.22 -11.99
CA ALA A 26 2.30 -8.72 -13.19
C ALA A 26 3.30 -9.58 -13.96
N SER A 27 2.83 -10.58 -14.70
CA SER A 27 3.68 -11.56 -15.41
C SER A 27 4.66 -10.94 -16.41
N ASP A 28 4.26 -9.84 -17.02
CA ASP A 28 4.96 -9.08 -18.07
C ASP A 28 5.24 -7.63 -17.62
N GLY A 29 5.11 -7.36 -16.32
CA GLY A 29 5.26 -6.01 -15.79
C GLY A 29 6.72 -5.60 -15.63
N GLU A 30 6.94 -4.29 -15.70
CA GLU A 30 8.23 -3.66 -15.47
C GLU A 30 8.06 -2.43 -14.57
N PHE A 31 8.92 -2.29 -13.57
CA PHE A 31 9.06 -1.06 -12.82
C PHE A 31 10.06 -0.14 -13.50
N HIS A 32 9.63 1.06 -13.89
CA HIS A 32 10.46 2.05 -14.59
C HIS A 32 10.88 3.20 -13.67
N SER A 33 12.16 3.61 -13.78
CA SER A 33 12.67 4.82 -13.15
C SER A 33 13.74 5.49 -14.02
N HIS A 34 14.23 6.66 -13.59
CA HIS A 34 15.43 7.30 -14.18
C HIS A 34 16.64 6.34 -14.35
N ALA A 35 16.75 5.34 -13.50
CA ALA A 35 17.83 4.34 -13.47
C ALA A 35 17.56 3.12 -14.37
N GLY A 36 16.65 3.21 -15.35
CA GLY A 36 16.22 2.07 -16.15
C GLY A 36 15.08 1.32 -15.46
N PHE A 37 14.92 0.04 -15.80
CA PHE A 37 13.80 -0.77 -15.33
C PHE A 37 14.24 -2.00 -14.56
N VAL A 38 13.32 -2.54 -13.75
CA VAL A 38 13.41 -3.84 -13.07
C VAL A 38 12.23 -4.69 -13.55
N SER A 39 12.49 -5.90 -14.04
CA SER A 39 11.45 -6.81 -14.49
C SER A 39 10.70 -7.40 -13.29
N HIS A 40 9.36 -7.48 -13.36
CA HIS A 40 8.57 -8.13 -12.32
C HIS A 40 8.88 -9.63 -12.24
N ALA A 41 9.32 -10.25 -13.34
CA ALA A 41 9.74 -11.64 -13.37
C ALA A 41 10.96 -11.93 -12.47
N ASP A 42 11.80 -10.92 -12.21
CA ASP A 42 12.94 -11.05 -11.30
C ASP A 42 12.50 -11.04 -9.82
N ILE A 43 11.27 -10.61 -9.54
CA ILE A 43 10.67 -10.51 -8.20
C ILE A 43 9.76 -11.69 -7.93
N ILE A 44 8.92 -12.05 -8.90
CA ILE A 44 7.95 -13.15 -8.77
C ILE A 44 8.70 -14.46 -8.51
N GLY A 45 8.22 -15.23 -7.54
CA GLY A 45 8.86 -16.47 -7.09
C GLY A 45 10.01 -16.27 -6.09
N GLN A 46 10.44 -15.02 -5.84
CA GLN A 46 11.44 -14.73 -4.82
C GLN A 46 10.81 -14.47 -3.45
N ARG A 47 11.62 -14.61 -2.40
CA ARG A 47 11.23 -14.23 -1.04
C ARG A 47 11.37 -12.73 -0.84
N GLU A 48 10.64 -12.22 0.14
CA GLU A 48 10.82 -10.86 0.64
C GLU A 48 12.27 -10.59 1.04
N GLY A 49 12.76 -9.39 0.71
CA GLY A 49 14.14 -8.97 0.99
C GLY A 49 15.13 -9.28 -0.14
N VAL A 50 14.65 -9.73 -1.31
CA VAL A 50 15.51 -9.95 -2.48
C VAL A 50 16.10 -8.63 -3.00
N PHE A 51 17.40 -8.65 -3.29
CA PHE A 51 18.09 -7.55 -3.95
C PHE A 51 17.98 -7.70 -5.47
N LEU A 52 17.67 -6.59 -6.13
CA LEU A 52 17.42 -6.49 -7.56
C LEU A 52 18.32 -5.41 -8.15
N LYS A 53 18.69 -5.57 -9.42
CA LYS A 53 19.43 -4.56 -10.18
C LYS A 53 18.60 -4.10 -11.36
N SER A 54 18.49 -2.78 -11.54
CA SER A 54 17.92 -2.24 -12.76
C SER A 54 18.85 -2.44 -13.96
N THR A 55 18.32 -2.23 -15.15
CA THR A 55 19.10 -2.27 -16.40
C THR A 55 20.25 -1.25 -16.49
N LYS A 56 20.26 -0.21 -15.64
CA LYS A 56 21.41 0.71 -15.49
C LYS A 56 22.22 0.48 -14.20
N GLY A 57 22.05 -0.67 -13.55
CA GLY A 57 22.85 -1.12 -12.42
C GLY A 57 22.49 -0.52 -11.05
N SER A 58 21.36 0.18 -10.91
CA SER A 58 20.91 0.66 -9.60
C SER A 58 20.30 -0.47 -8.79
N GLU A 59 20.58 -0.50 -7.49
CA GLU A 59 20.13 -1.56 -6.59
C GLU A 59 18.81 -1.19 -5.91
N TYR A 60 17.94 -2.19 -5.81
CA TYR A 60 16.66 -2.14 -5.11
C TYR A 60 16.54 -3.35 -4.19
N ILE A 61 15.78 -3.22 -3.11
CA ILE A 61 15.29 -4.37 -2.32
C ILE A 61 13.77 -4.41 -2.43
N ALA A 62 13.23 -5.60 -2.73
CA ALA A 62 11.78 -5.81 -2.79
C ALA A 62 11.24 -6.30 -1.44
N LEU A 63 10.29 -5.54 -0.89
CA LEU A 63 9.62 -5.82 0.37
C LEU A 63 8.11 -5.98 0.17
N ARG A 64 7.43 -6.63 1.12
CA ARG A 64 5.97 -6.57 1.18
C ARG A 64 5.59 -5.25 1.86
N PRO A 65 4.72 -4.43 1.25
CA PRO A 65 4.38 -3.14 1.82
C PRO A 65 3.63 -3.31 3.14
N THR A 66 3.97 -2.48 4.12
CA THR A 66 3.13 -2.28 5.29
C THR A 66 1.91 -1.45 4.93
N LEU A 67 0.94 -1.34 5.85
CA LEU A 67 -0.17 -0.40 5.66
C LEU A 67 0.34 1.06 5.59
N GLU A 68 1.42 1.39 6.30
CA GLU A 68 2.02 2.72 6.25
C GLU A 68 2.58 3.01 4.85
N ASP A 69 3.34 2.08 4.28
CA ASP A 69 3.85 2.18 2.92
C ASP A 69 2.71 2.36 1.92
N PHE A 70 1.63 1.57 2.06
CA PHE A 70 0.47 1.70 1.21
C PHE A 70 -0.19 3.08 1.33
N VAL A 71 -0.45 3.55 2.55
CA VAL A 71 -1.11 4.86 2.78
C VAL A 71 -0.29 6.02 2.21
N VAL A 72 1.04 5.95 2.29
CA VAL A 72 1.91 6.99 1.76
C VAL A 72 1.95 6.96 0.22
N GLU A 73 2.03 5.78 -0.38
CA GLU A 73 2.25 5.62 -1.84
C GLU A 73 0.98 5.41 -2.67
N MET A 74 -0.17 5.14 -2.04
CA MET A 74 -1.43 4.83 -2.74
C MET A 74 -1.88 5.97 -3.67
N PRO A 75 -2.50 5.64 -4.82
CA PRO A 75 -3.10 6.64 -5.71
C PRO A 75 -4.17 7.47 -5.01
N ARG A 76 -3.97 8.79 -4.95
CA ARG A 76 -4.86 9.70 -4.21
C ARG A 76 -5.92 10.31 -5.10
N GLY A 77 -7.18 10.23 -4.67
CA GLY A 77 -8.30 10.97 -5.29
C GLY A 77 -8.73 12.11 -4.39
N ALA A 78 -8.78 11.81 -3.09
CA ALA A 78 -8.94 12.75 -2.00
C ALA A 78 -7.64 12.85 -1.19
N GLN A 79 -7.52 13.93 -0.42
CA GLN A 79 -6.48 14.05 0.60
C GLN A 79 -6.63 12.95 1.65
N VAL A 80 -5.52 12.30 2.00
CA VAL A 80 -5.48 11.23 3.02
C VAL A 80 -5.05 11.77 4.38
N ILE A 81 -5.53 11.11 5.43
CA ILE A 81 -4.97 11.22 6.78
C ILE A 81 -3.67 10.41 6.81
N TYR A 82 -2.59 11.02 7.27
CA TYR A 82 -1.27 10.38 7.29
C TYR A 82 -1.08 9.51 8.54
N PRO A 83 -0.13 8.55 8.50
CA PRO A 83 0.15 7.63 9.61
C PRO A 83 0.33 8.30 10.97
N LYS A 84 0.92 9.50 11.00
CA LYS A 84 1.11 10.28 12.23
C LYS A 84 -0.20 10.55 12.99
N ASP A 85 -1.33 10.66 12.28
CA ASP A 85 -2.65 10.95 12.84
C ASP A 85 -3.52 9.69 12.89
N LEU A 86 -3.35 8.75 11.95
CA LEU A 86 -4.12 7.51 11.90
C LEU A 86 -4.03 6.70 13.19
N GLY A 87 -2.80 6.50 13.70
CA GLY A 87 -2.57 5.77 14.95
C GLY A 87 -3.26 6.44 16.15
N PRO A 88 -2.99 7.74 16.42
CA PRO A 88 -3.68 8.48 17.47
C PRO A 88 -5.20 8.50 17.36
N ILE A 89 -5.77 8.64 16.15
CA ILE A 89 -7.23 8.59 15.95
C ILE A 89 -7.79 7.25 16.44
N CYS A 90 -7.18 6.14 16.01
CA CYS A 90 -7.63 4.80 16.42
C CYS A 90 -7.49 4.59 17.92
N MET A 91 -6.40 5.08 18.52
CA MET A 91 -6.17 5.01 19.97
C MET A 91 -7.17 5.85 20.76
N LEU A 92 -7.39 7.10 20.37
CA LEU A 92 -8.29 8.03 21.10
C LEU A 92 -9.76 7.63 20.98
N ALA A 93 -10.15 7.04 19.84
CA ALA A 93 -11.50 6.55 19.61
C ALA A 93 -11.74 5.11 20.10
N ASP A 94 -10.75 4.51 20.78
CA ASP A 94 -10.80 3.14 21.30
C ASP A 94 -11.20 2.10 20.23
N ILE A 95 -10.63 2.24 19.03
CA ILE A 95 -10.91 1.36 17.90
C ILE A 95 -10.26 -0.01 18.15
N GLY A 96 -11.06 -1.06 17.99
CA GLY A 96 -10.61 -2.44 18.15
C GLY A 96 -11.58 -3.46 17.57
N PRO A 97 -11.34 -4.76 17.82
CA PRO A 97 -12.12 -5.84 17.25
C PRO A 97 -13.62 -5.74 17.56
N GLY A 98 -14.46 -5.76 16.52
CA GLY A 98 -15.92 -5.75 16.64
C GLY A 98 -16.55 -4.39 16.95
N VAL A 99 -15.75 -3.32 17.11
CA VAL A 99 -16.27 -1.96 17.23
C VAL A 99 -16.95 -1.58 15.91
N ARG A 100 -18.21 -1.15 15.97
CA ARG A 100 -18.93 -0.62 14.80
C ARG A 100 -18.67 0.87 14.65
N VAL A 101 -18.13 1.28 13.51
CA VAL A 101 -17.74 2.66 13.23
C VAL A 101 -18.56 3.18 12.05
N PHE A 102 -19.10 4.39 12.20
CA PHE A 102 -19.61 5.15 11.06
C PHE A 102 -18.52 6.13 10.60
N GLU A 103 -18.15 6.06 9.33
CA GLU A 103 -17.20 6.96 8.69
C GLU A 103 -17.91 7.74 7.58
N SER A 104 -17.79 9.06 7.57
CA SER A 104 -18.34 9.91 6.51
C SER A 104 -17.24 10.76 5.89
N GLY A 105 -17.17 10.70 4.56
CA GLY A 105 -15.99 11.08 3.79
C GLY A 105 -14.97 9.94 3.80
N VAL A 106 -15.25 8.87 3.06
CA VAL A 106 -14.33 7.73 2.92
C VAL A 106 -13.07 8.16 2.15
N GLY A 107 -13.23 9.08 1.19
CA GLY A 107 -12.14 9.62 0.41
C GLY A 107 -11.33 8.52 -0.28
N SER A 108 -10.02 8.49 -0.03
CA SER A 108 -9.14 7.46 -0.57
C SER A 108 -9.02 6.21 0.35
N GLY A 109 -9.68 6.18 1.51
CA GLY A 109 -9.79 4.99 2.37
C GLY A 109 -8.69 4.76 3.41
N ALA A 110 -7.78 5.73 3.62
CA ALA A 110 -6.64 5.55 4.55
C ALA A 110 -7.07 5.27 6.00
N LEU A 111 -8.08 6.00 6.51
CA LEU A 111 -8.61 5.78 7.85
C LEU A 111 -9.43 4.49 7.91
N SER A 112 -10.29 4.23 6.93
CA SER A 112 -11.04 2.98 6.79
C SER A 112 -10.15 1.75 6.89
N MET A 113 -9.10 1.68 6.06
CA MET A 113 -8.16 0.54 6.06
C MET A 113 -7.44 0.39 7.42
N THR A 114 -7.11 1.50 8.09
CA THR A 114 -6.48 1.46 9.41
C THR A 114 -7.44 0.89 10.45
N MET A 115 -8.68 1.37 10.49
CA MET A 115 -9.68 0.86 11.44
C MET A 115 -10.02 -0.62 11.16
N LEU A 116 -10.10 -1.04 9.90
CA LEU A 116 -10.24 -2.45 9.51
C LEU A 116 -9.06 -3.29 10.00
N ARG A 117 -7.82 -2.75 9.93
CA ARG A 117 -6.63 -3.44 10.44
C ARG A 117 -6.68 -3.66 11.96
N TYR A 118 -7.36 -2.78 12.68
CA TYR A 118 -7.62 -2.90 14.12
C TYR A 118 -8.80 -3.84 14.44
N GLY A 119 -9.50 -4.35 13.43
CA GLY A 119 -10.59 -5.31 13.57
C GLY A 119 -11.99 -4.68 13.71
N ALA A 120 -12.14 -3.38 13.43
CA ALA A 120 -13.43 -2.73 13.44
C ALA A 120 -14.32 -3.16 12.27
N ASP A 121 -15.63 -3.01 12.44
CA ASP A 121 -16.64 -3.11 11.38
C ASP A 121 -17.09 -1.70 10.99
N ILE A 122 -16.99 -1.34 9.71
CA ILE A 122 -17.11 0.05 9.25
C ILE A 122 -18.28 0.18 8.28
N VAL A 123 -19.16 1.13 8.57
CA VAL A 123 -20.14 1.65 7.62
C VAL A 123 -19.64 2.99 7.10
N GLY A 124 -19.13 2.98 5.86
CA GLY A 124 -18.65 4.17 5.18
C GLY A 124 -19.74 4.86 4.36
N TYR A 125 -19.80 6.19 4.43
CA TYR A 125 -20.63 7.04 3.57
C TYR A 125 -19.76 8.03 2.81
N GLU A 126 -19.83 7.98 1.48
CA GLU A 126 -19.14 8.90 0.60
C GLU A 126 -20.13 9.44 -0.43
N VAL A 127 -20.35 10.75 -0.39
CA VAL A 127 -21.30 11.43 -1.28
C VAL A 127 -20.74 11.55 -2.70
N ARG A 128 -19.42 11.57 -2.82
CA ARG A 128 -18.72 11.66 -4.10
C ARG A 128 -18.52 10.29 -4.71
N GLU A 129 -19.29 9.99 -5.75
CA GLU A 129 -19.26 8.70 -6.43
C GLU A 129 -17.85 8.32 -6.95
N ASP A 130 -17.05 9.29 -7.40
CA ASP A 130 -15.69 9.04 -7.87
C ASP A 130 -14.74 8.58 -6.74
N PHE A 131 -14.93 9.09 -5.52
CA PHE A 131 -14.20 8.65 -4.33
C PHE A 131 -14.72 7.31 -3.81
N ALA A 132 -16.05 7.14 -3.76
CA ALA A 132 -16.67 5.88 -3.37
C ALA A 132 -16.21 4.71 -4.26
N ASN A 133 -16.17 4.92 -5.57
CA ASN A 133 -15.72 3.91 -6.54
C ASN A 133 -14.23 3.59 -6.41
N ARG A 134 -13.41 4.56 -5.97
CA ARG A 134 -11.99 4.32 -5.71
C ARG A 134 -11.78 3.52 -4.43
N ALA A 135 -12.49 3.85 -3.36
CA ALA A 135 -12.37 3.15 -2.08
C ALA A 135 -12.85 1.69 -2.12
N ARG A 136 -13.68 1.32 -3.12
CA ARG A 136 -14.16 -0.07 -3.33
C ARG A 136 -13.19 -0.97 -4.09
N LYS A 137 -12.18 -0.41 -4.75
CA LYS A 137 -11.20 -1.16 -5.55
C LYS A 137 -10.03 -1.61 -4.69
#